data_AF-A0A7X9JC09-F1
#
_entry.id   AF-A0A7X9JC09-F1
#
_cell.length_a   1.000
_cell.length_b   1.000
_cell.length_c   1.000
_cell.angle_alpha   90.00
_cell.angle_beta   90.00
_cell.angle_gamma   90.00
#
_symmetry.space_group_name_H-M   'P 1'
#
loop_
_entity.id
_entity.type
_entity.pdbx_description
1 polymer ?
#
loop_
_entity_poly.entity_id
_entity_poly.type
_entity_poly.pdbx_seq_one_letter_code
_entity_poly.pdbx_strand_id
1 'polypeptide(L)'
;MMLSTAIAIFLPTLLGFLIITIILRNDKETFFGERIGLSFPLGAGILTLQIFLLGLMRIPLTLFNSLMPVFFELMLLSFWIWKNKIVLIPSISDPGLSLFLEIKSPRNHGLKKCLFALLIIWIIAKLVSVFILTGLRPIFAWDAWANWSAGAKIFFYSKSLLLDAPALEFFGGNAVDRILYYPLHNTLLQLWMSLWMGKFDDVFVKFFSPVYCLSMIICLYYIAIREIGKLYALALLAIFLSSPLLSYHSIEMYSDQMLGVYLLFASLSFLKAIRQNLSFCILAGAYATIAVFTKNEALFFVLPFLLSAIVYFRHDLNKSRGKYVNLISILAPFLALLPWFLFKVHYGLGFLGQSRWLRWSHELYFEYYAHSPDTSLWSF
;
A
#
# COMPACT_ATOMS: atom_id res chain seq x y z
N MET A 1 -8.60 1.32 -22.39
CA MET A 1 -7.54 1.10 -21.38
C MET A 1 -7.59 2.12 -20.26
N MET A 2 -7.47 3.44 -20.53
CA MET A 2 -7.49 4.46 -19.47
C MET A 2 -8.74 4.40 -18.57
N LEU A 3 -9.94 4.20 -19.15
CA LEU A 3 -11.17 4.03 -18.36
C LEU A 3 -11.11 2.81 -17.44
N SER A 4 -10.68 1.65 -17.95
CA SER A 4 -10.52 0.42 -17.15
C SER A 4 -9.53 0.61 -16.01
N THR A 5 -8.39 1.24 -16.27
CA THR A 5 -7.38 1.61 -15.27
C THR A 5 -7.97 2.53 -14.20
N ALA A 6 -8.75 3.54 -14.61
CA ALA A 6 -9.40 4.46 -13.67
C ALA A 6 -10.41 3.73 -12.78
N ILE A 7 -11.24 2.83 -13.34
CA ILE A 7 -12.19 2.02 -12.55
C ILE A 7 -11.46 1.09 -11.58
N ALA A 8 -10.38 0.43 -12.04
CA ALA A 8 -9.57 -0.46 -11.23
C ALA A 8 -8.96 0.25 -10.00
N ILE A 9 -8.61 1.53 -10.11
CA ILE A 9 -8.12 2.36 -8.99
C ILE A 9 -9.29 2.91 -8.16
N PHE A 10 -10.37 3.32 -8.81
CA PHE A 10 -11.52 3.95 -8.15
C PHE A 10 -12.21 2.99 -7.18
N LEU A 11 -12.42 1.72 -7.54
CA LEU A 11 -13.12 0.76 -6.69
C LEU A 11 -12.45 0.50 -5.32
N PRO A 12 -11.14 0.17 -5.23
CA PRO A 12 -10.48 0.07 -3.94
C PRO A 12 -10.44 1.42 -3.20
N THR A 13 -10.35 2.55 -3.92
CA THR A 13 -10.48 3.88 -3.27
C THR A 13 -11.84 4.04 -2.61
N LEU A 14 -12.93 3.71 -3.30
CA LEU A 14 -14.28 3.80 -2.79
C LEU A 14 -14.49 2.86 -1.60
N LEU A 15 -14.03 1.60 -1.72
CA LEU A 15 -14.09 0.62 -0.63
C LEU A 15 -13.42 1.15 0.64
N GLY A 16 -12.17 1.62 0.52
CA GLY A 16 -11.43 2.18 1.64
C GLY A 16 -12.11 3.44 2.21
N PHE A 17 -12.68 4.30 1.35
CA PHE A 17 -13.36 5.52 1.77
C PHE A 17 -14.61 5.25 2.61
N LEU A 18 -15.44 4.27 2.22
CA LEU A 18 -16.62 3.88 3.00
C LEU A 18 -16.20 3.31 4.37
N ILE A 19 -15.16 2.45 4.40
CA ILE A 19 -14.64 1.87 5.65
C ILE A 19 -14.11 2.96 6.59
N ILE A 20 -13.26 3.86 6.08
CA ILE A 20 -12.71 4.98 6.86
C ILE A 20 -13.83 5.87 7.37
N THR A 21 -14.84 6.14 6.55
CA THR A 21 -15.99 6.96 6.95
C THR A 21 -16.77 6.32 8.08
N ILE A 22 -16.95 4.99 8.08
CA ILE A 22 -17.62 4.26 9.15
C ILE A 22 -16.78 4.24 10.43
N ILE A 23 -15.46 4.02 10.32
CA ILE A 23 -14.52 3.97 11.46
C ILE A 23 -14.41 5.36 12.11
N LEU A 24 -14.25 6.40 11.29
CA LEU A 24 -14.07 7.79 11.72
C LEU A 24 -15.39 8.57 11.78
N ARG A 25 -16.54 7.90 11.85
CA ARG A 25 -17.87 8.56 11.84
C ARG A 25 -18.07 9.59 12.95
N ASN A 26 -17.46 9.35 14.10
CA ASN A 26 -17.53 10.23 15.27
C ASN A 26 -16.37 11.23 15.33
N ASP A 27 -15.40 11.11 14.42
CA ASP A 27 -14.24 11.97 14.38
C ASP A 27 -14.54 13.26 13.62
N LYS A 28 -14.51 14.38 14.34
CA LYS A 28 -14.78 15.72 13.78
C LYS A 28 -13.52 16.40 13.26
N GLU A 29 -12.35 15.90 13.62
CA GLU A 29 -11.07 16.53 13.30
C GLU A 29 -10.52 16.07 11.96
N THR A 30 -10.86 14.88 11.48
CA THR A 30 -10.35 14.36 10.21
C THR A 30 -11.06 15.00 9.03
N PHE A 31 -10.27 15.73 8.23
CA PHE A 31 -10.74 16.41 7.04
C PHE A 31 -11.11 15.42 5.93
N PHE A 32 -11.97 15.85 5.01
CA PHE A 32 -12.44 15.02 3.90
C PHE A 32 -11.27 14.56 3.02
N GLY A 33 -10.37 15.49 2.67
CA GLY A 33 -9.19 15.13 1.88
C GLY A 33 -8.28 14.13 2.59
N GLU A 34 -8.16 14.22 3.92
CA GLU A 34 -7.39 13.23 4.69
C GLU A 34 -8.03 11.83 4.60
N ARG A 35 -9.36 11.73 4.70
CA ARG A 35 -10.07 10.46 4.48
C ARG A 35 -9.77 9.89 3.10
N ILE A 36 -9.79 10.70 2.04
CA ILE A 36 -9.43 10.27 0.68
C ILE A 36 -7.99 9.74 0.64
N GLY A 37 -7.03 10.47 1.22
CA GLY A 37 -5.62 10.06 1.23
C GLY A 37 -5.43 8.68 1.88
N LEU A 38 -6.13 8.42 2.97
CA LEU A 38 -6.13 7.14 3.69
C LEU A 38 -6.85 6.01 2.91
N SER A 39 -7.79 6.34 2.02
CA SER A 39 -8.74 5.40 1.42
C SER A 39 -8.11 4.40 0.48
N PHE A 40 -7.35 4.86 -0.51
CA PHE A 40 -6.81 3.96 -1.53
C PHE A 40 -5.92 2.86 -0.94
N PRO A 41 -4.92 3.15 -0.07
CA PRO A 41 -4.10 2.10 0.53
C PRO A 41 -4.91 1.11 1.36
N LEU A 42 -5.92 1.55 2.12
CA LEU A 42 -6.74 0.65 2.93
C LEU A 42 -7.54 -0.31 2.05
N GLY A 43 -8.28 0.22 1.07
CA GLY A 43 -9.10 -0.60 0.20
C GLY A 43 -8.28 -1.48 -0.75
N ALA A 44 -7.11 -1.01 -1.21
CA ALA A 44 -6.17 -1.82 -1.97
C ALA A 44 -5.67 -3.01 -1.14
N GLY A 45 -5.32 -2.81 0.13
CA GLY A 45 -4.91 -3.89 1.03
C GLY A 45 -6.00 -4.95 1.19
N ILE A 46 -7.22 -4.51 1.49
CA ILE A 46 -8.39 -5.39 1.66
C ILE A 46 -8.67 -6.17 0.37
N LEU A 47 -8.71 -5.49 -0.78
CA LEU A 47 -8.91 -6.11 -2.09
C LEU A 47 -7.90 -7.23 -2.33
N THR A 48 -6.61 -7.00 -2.07
CA THR A 48 -5.60 -8.04 -2.31
C THR A 48 -5.70 -9.22 -1.35
N LEU A 49 -6.08 -8.99 -0.09
CA LEU A 49 -6.34 -10.07 0.86
C LEU A 49 -7.53 -10.93 0.40
N GLN A 50 -8.58 -10.31 -0.15
CA GLN A 50 -9.71 -11.05 -0.73
C GLN A 50 -9.30 -11.88 -1.94
N ILE A 51 -8.58 -11.30 -2.90
CA ILE A 51 -8.10 -12.03 -4.07
C ILE A 51 -7.18 -13.19 -3.63
N PHE A 52 -6.34 -12.98 -2.62
CA PHE A 52 -5.52 -14.04 -2.04
C PHE A 52 -6.37 -15.17 -1.47
N LEU A 53 -7.39 -14.85 -0.68
CA LEU A 53 -8.33 -15.85 -0.13
C LEU A 53 -9.08 -16.63 -1.22
N LEU A 54 -9.57 -15.94 -2.26
CA LEU A 54 -10.19 -16.60 -3.43
C LEU A 54 -9.24 -17.60 -4.08
N GLY A 55 -7.98 -17.20 -4.23
CA GLY A 55 -6.93 -18.04 -4.78
C GLY A 55 -6.61 -19.26 -3.91
N LEU A 56 -6.56 -19.10 -2.58
CA LEU A 56 -6.42 -20.23 -1.65
C LEU A 56 -7.58 -21.22 -1.75
N MET A 57 -8.80 -20.72 -1.98
CA MET A 57 -10.00 -21.55 -2.22
C MET A 57 -10.05 -22.14 -3.64
N ARG A 58 -9.00 -21.95 -4.46
CA ARG A 58 -8.93 -22.39 -5.87
C ARG A 58 -10.07 -21.86 -6.74
N ILE A 59 -10.66 -20.72 -6.37
CA ILE A 59 -11.64 -20.03 -7.20
C ILE A 59 -10.89 -19.37 -8.36
N PRO A 60 -11.31 -19.56 -9.63
CA PRO A 60 -10.63 -18.96 -10.78
C PRO A 60 -10.52 -17.44 -10.64
N LEU A 61 -9.33 -16.89 -10.77
CA LEU A 61 -9.02 -15.46 -10.64
C LEU A 61 -9.43 -14.72 -11.93
N THR A 62 -10.73 -14.63 -12.15
CA THR A 62 -11.36 -13.84 -13.21
C THR A 62 -11.79 -12.48 -12.69
N LEU A 63 -12.08 -11.53 -13.58
CA LEU A 63 -12.59 -10.22 -13.18
C LEU A 63 -13.88 -10.35 -12.36
N PHE A 64 -14.81 -11.21 -12.80
CA PHE A 64 -16.09 -11.44 -12.13
C PHE A 64 -15.91 -11.96 -10.70
N ASN A 65 -15.13 -13.04 -10.52
CA ASN A 65 -14.92 -13.65 -9.21
C ASN A 65 -14.19 -12.71 -8.24
N SER A 66 -13.21 -11.94 -8.73
CA SER A 66 -12.48 -10.95 -7.92
C SER A 66 -13.32 -9.71 -7.60
N LEU A 67 -14.24 -9.31 -8.49
CA LEU A 67 -15.10 -8.14 -8.29
C LEU A 67 -16.28 -8.42 -7.35
N MET A 68 -16.78 -9.64 -7.33
CA MET A 68 -17.99 -10.00 -6.60
C MET A 68 -17.91 -9.68 -5.09
N PRO A 69 -16.86 -10.06 -4.33
CA PRO A 69 -16.74 -9.70 -2.91
C PRO A 69 -16.72 -8.18 -2.70
N VAL A 70 -15.94 -7.45 -3.51
CA VAL A 70 -15.84 -5.99 -3.44
C VAL A 70 -17.21 -5.34 -3.66
N PHE A 71 -17.96 -5.81 -4.66
CA PHE A 71 -19.29 -5.29 -4.96
C PHE A 71 -20.26 -5.51 -3.80
N PHE A 72 -20.28 -6.71 -3.22
CA PHE A 72 -21.12 -7.00 -2.05
C PHE A 72 -20.75 -6.14 -0.84
N GLU A 73 -19.46 -5.95 -0.57
CA GLU A 73 -19.00 -5.08 0.51
C GLU A 73 -19.39 -3.62 0.28
N LEU A 74 -19.22 -3.09 -0.93
CA LEU A 74 -19.66 -1.74 -1.28
C LEU A 74 -21.16 -1.56 -1.03
N MET A 75 -21.99 -2.54 -1.41
CA MET A 75 -23.43 -2.52 -1.13
C MET A 75 -23.72 -2.53 0.38
N LEU A 76 -23.10 -3.43 1.13
CA LEU A 76 -23.30 -3.57 2.58
C LEU A 76 -22.85 -2.31 3.35
N LEU A 77 -21.68 -1.77 3.02
CA LEU A 77 -21.14 -0.56 3.65
C LEU A 77 -21.99 0.66 3.30
N SER A 78 -22.42 0.79 2.05
CA SER A 78 -23.31 1.88 1.63
C SER A 78 -24.66 1.80 2.34
N PHE A 79 -25.24 0.61 2.42
CA PHE A 79 -26.48 0.37 3.17
C PHE A 79 -26.31 0.69 4.66
N TRP A 80 -25.18 0.30 5.26
CA TRP A 80 -24.87 0.62 6.65
C TRP A 80 -24.77 2.13 6.89
N ILE A 81 -24.07 2.86 6.02
CA ILE A 81 -23.92 4.32 6.08
C ILE A 81 -25.29 4.99 5.98
N TRP A 82 -26.11 4.57 5.02
CA TRP A 82 -27.47 5.08 4.84
C TRP A 82 -28.35 4.82 6.07
N LYS A 83 -28.39 3.58 6.56
CA LYS A 83 -29.19 3.18 7.73
C LYS A 83 -28.80 3.95 8.99
N ASN A 84 -27.50 4.17 9.21
CA ASN A 84 -26.99 4.86 10.38
C ASN A 84 -26.86 6.38 10.17
N LYS A 85 -27.30 6.91 9.02
CA LYS A 85 -27.21 8.34 8.65
C LYS A 85 -25.80 8.92 8.84
N ILE A 86 -24.77 8.14 8.51
CA ILE A 86 -23.38 8.57 8.64
C ILE A 86 -23.09 9.62 7.56
N VAL A 87 -22.57 10.77 7.96
CA VAL A 87 -22.21 11.85 7.05
C VAL A 87 -20.95 11.47 6.26
N LEU A 88 -21.07 11.36 4.94
CA LEU A 88 -19.96 11.01 4.04
C LEU A 88 -18.93 12.13 3.93
N ILE A 89 -19.40 13.37 3.78
CA ILE A 89 -18.57 14.55 3.61
C ILE A 89 -18.60 15.34 4.92
N PRO A 90 -17.56 15.24 5.77
CA PRO A 90 -17.49 16.04 6.98
C PRO A 90 -17.51 17.54 6.65
N SER A 91 -17.92 18.37 7.62
CA SER A 91 -18.15 19.82 7.45
C SER A 91 -17.10 20.53 6.57
N ILE A 92 -17.58 21.43 5.70
CA ILE A 92 -16.86 22.14 4.62
C ILE A 92 -15.74 23.08 5.13
N SER A 93 -15.51 23.17 6.44
CA SER A 93 -14.35 23.88 7.01
C SER A 93 -13.03 23.13 6.78
N ASP A 94 -12.83 22.57 5.59
CA ASP A 94 -11.61 21.89 5.18
C ASP A 94 -10.53 22.94 4.88
N PRO A 95 -9.46 23.03 5.68
CA PRO A 95 -8.39 23.98 5.47
C PRO A 95 -7.66 23.77 4.13
N GLY A 96 -7.71 22.56 3.54
CA GLY A 96 -7.16 22.28 2.21
C GLY A 96 -7.92 23.00 1.10
N LEU A 97 -9.26 23.08 1.18
CA LEU A 97 -10.06 23.84 0.21
C LEU A 97 -9.81 25.35 0.28
N SER A 98 -9.40 25.84 1.46
CA SER A 98 -9.08 27.25 1.67
C SER A 98 -7.71 27.69 1.11
N LEU A 99 -6.93 26.81 0.48
CA LEU A 99 -5.67 27.16 -0.20
C LEU A 99 -5.88 28.25 -1.25
N PHE A 100 -6.92 28.12 -2.08
CA PHE A 100 -7.24 29.11 -3.13
C PHE A 100 -7.70 30.45 -2.56
N LEU A 101 -8.38 30.42 -1.41
CA LEU A 101 -8.82 31.62 -0.70
C LEU A 101 -7.61 32.39 -0.13
N GLU A 102 -6.55 31.69 0.29
CA GLU A 102 -5.34 32.33 0.81
C GLU A 102 -4.55 33.07 -0.28
N ILE A 103 -4.54 32.54 -1.51
CA ILE A 103 -3.96 33.23 -2.68
C ILE A 103 -4.75 34.49 -3.01
N LYS A 104 -6.09 34.41 -2.97
CA LYS A 104 -6.98 35.55 -3.27
C LYS A 104 -7.06 36.58 -2.15
N SER A 105 -6.65 36.25 -0.93
CA SER A 105 -6.77 37.16 0.23
C SER A 105 -5.97 38.46 0.03
N PRO A 106 -6.59 39.65 0.12
CA PRO A 106 -5.91 40.94 -0.05
C PRO A 106 -4.90 41.24 1.06
N ARG A 107 -4.99 40.56 2.22
CA ARG A 107 -4.10 40.76 3.37
C ARG A 107 -2.69 40.18 3.22
N ASN A 108 -2.45 39.26 2.28
CA ASN A 108 -1.15 38.61 2.14
C ASN A 108 -0.17 39.47 1.31
N HIS A 109 1.03 39.70 1.85
CA HIS A 109 2.15 40.33 1.13
C HIS A 109 2.44 39.60 -0.20
N GLY A 110 2.77 40.34 -1.26
CA GLY A 110 2.96 39.80 -2.62
C GLY A 110 3.96 38.64 -2.69
N LEU A 111 5.04 38.70 -1.90
CA LEU A 111 6.06 37.64 -1.83
C LEU A 111 5.49 36.31 -1.31
N LYS A 112 4.69 36.35 -0.23
CA LYS A 112 4.06 35.15 0.34
C LYS A 112 3.13 34.49 -0.68
N LYS A 113 2.35 35.27 -1.43
CA LYS A 113 1.46 34.77 -2.49
C LYS A 113 2.26 34.10 -3.62
N CYS A 114 3.34 34.75 -4.06
CA CYS A 114 4.22 34.22 -5.09
C CYS A 114 4.83 32.88 -4.67
N LEU A 115 5.36 32.80 -3.44
CA LEU A 115 5.92 31.57 -2.89
C LEU A 115 4.88 30.45 -2.79
N PHE A 116 3.66 30.77 -2.35
CA PHE A 116 2.56 29.82 -2.26
C PHE A 116 2.19 29.23 -3.62
N ALA A 117 2.03 30.09 -4.63
CA ALA A 117 1.74 29.68 -6.00
C ALA A 117 2.88 28.82 -6.58
N LEU A 118 4.13 29.23 -6.38
CA LEU A 118 5.31 28.49 -6.85
C LEU A 118 5.39 27.09 -6.23
N LEU A 119 5.14 26.95 -4.92
CA LEU A 119 5.14 25.65 -4.24
C LEU A 119 4.01 24.74 -4.73
N ILE A 120 2.80 25.27 -4.93
CA ILE A 120 1.67 24.50 -5.49
C ILE A 120 1.97 24.04 -6.91
N ILE A 121 2.43 24.95 -7.78
CA ILE A 121 2.81 24.61 -9.16
C ILE A 121 3.91 23.54 -9.16
N TRP A 122 4.91 23.66 -8.29
CA TRP A 122 5.98 22.66 -8.16
C TRP A 122 5.45 21.29 -7.76
N ILE A 123 4.60 21.22 -6.73
CA ILE A 123 3.97 19.96 -6.27
C ILE A 123 3.16 19.32 -7.40
N ILE A 124 2.30 20.11 -8.07
CA ILE A 124 1.48 19.64 -9.19
C ILE A 124 2.37 19.15 -10.33
N ALA A 125 3.39 19.93 -10.73
CA ALA A 125 4.31 19.55 -11.79
C ALA A 125 5.04 18.25 -11.47
N LYS A 126 5.50 18.06 -10.22
CA LYS A 126 6.14 16.82 -9.78
C LYS A 126 5.18 15.64 -9.82
N LEU A 127 3.98 15.76 -9.27
CA LEU A 127 2.98 14.68 -9.33
C LEU A 127 2.63 14.32 -10.78
N VAL A 128 2.34 15.32 -11.62
CA VAL A 128 2.08 15.12 -13.05
C VAL A 128 3.26 14.43 -13.73
N SER A 129 4.50 14.83 -13.42
CA SER A 129 5.69 14.18 -13.99
C SER A 129 5.79 12.70 -13.61
N VAL A 130 5.46 12.34 -12.36
CA VAL A 130 5.43 10.94 -11.90
C VAL A 130 4.37 10.15 -12.67
N PHE A 131 3.15 10.68 -12.83
CA PHE A 131 2.09 10.03 -13.61
C PHE A 131 2.45 9.87 -15.10
N ILE A 132 3.00 10.92 -15.72
CA ILE A 132 3.46 10.87 -17.12
C ILE A 132 4.54 9.81 -17.29
N LEU A 133 5.58 9.83 -16.44
CA LEU A 133 6.69 8.87 -16.54
C LEU A 133 6.24 7.43 -16.28
N THR A 134 5.28 7.22 -15.37
CA THR A 134 4.64 5.91 -15.16
C THR A 134 3.94 5.43 -16.44
N GLY A 135 3.21 6.33 -17.12
CA GLY A 135 2.48 6.02 -18.36
C GLY A 135 3.34 5.91 -19.63
N LEU A 136 4.61 6.27 -19.57
CA LEU A 136 5.53 6.19 -20.71
C LEU A 136 6.49 5.01 -20.63
N ARG A 137 6.68 4.42 -19.44
CA ARG A 137 7.73 3.41 -19.21
C ARG A 137 7.13 2.06 -18.85
N PRO A 138 7.45 0.98 -19.57
CA PRO A 138 7.13 -0.36 -19.09
C PRO A 138 7.91 -0.66 -17.82
N ILE A 139 7.64 -1.81 -17.21
CA ILE A 139 8.42 -2.30 -16.07
C ILE A 139 9.79 -2.70 -16.57
N PHE A 140 10.81 -2.00 -16.09
CA PHE A 140 12.20 -2.27 -16.49
C PHE A 140 13.10 -2.58 -15.29
N ALA A 141 12.67 -2.23 -14.08
CA ALA A 141 13.39 -2.57 -12.86
C ALA A 141 13.37 -4.09 -12.64
N TRP A 142 14.56 -4.71 -12.61
CA TRP A 142 14.72 -6.15 -12.43
C TRP A 142 14.01 -6.66 -11.17
N ASP A 143 14.19 -5.97 -10.04
CA ASP A 143 13.56 -6.35 -8.77
C ASP A 143 12.03 -6.30 -8.86
N ALA A 144 11.49 -5.25 -9.47
CA ALA A 144 10.05 -5.07 -9.63
C ALA A 144 9.45 -6.16 -10.53
N TRP A 145 10.13 -6.44 -11.65
CA TRP A 145 9.72 -7.47 -12.58
C TRP A 145 9.76 -8.86 -11.95
N ALA A 146 10.90 -9.23 -11.35
CA ALA A 146 11.16 -10.58 -10.92
C ALA A 146 10.39 -10.99 -9.66
N ASN A 147 10.20 -10.07 -8.71
CA ASN A 147 9.48 -10.39 -7.46
C ASN A 147 7.97 -10.21 -7.59
N TRP A 148 7.50 -9.26 -8.40
CA TRP A 148 6.09 -8.84 -8.41
C TRP A 148 5.40 -9.13 -9.74
N SER A 149 5.97 -8.70 -10.85
CA SER A 149 5.28 -8.77 -12.16
C SER A 149 5.26 -10.15 -12.78
N ALA A 150 6.33 -10.94 -12.62
CA ALA A 150 6.37 -12.30 -13.11
C ALA A 150 5.22 -13.12 -12.51
N GLY A 151 5.02 -13.06 -11.19
CA GLY A 151 3.90 -13.73 -10.52
C GLY A 151 2.55 -13.23 -10.97
N ALA A 152 2.40 -11.92 -11.16
CA ALA A 152 1.13 -11.35 -11.60
C ALA A 152 0.77 -11.81 -13.03
N LYS A 153 1.76 -11.92 -13.93
CA LYS A 153 1.58 -12.49 -15.28
C LYS A 153 1.15 -13.95 -15.20
N ILE A 154 1.86 -14.75 -14.40
CA ILE A 154 1.54 -16.17 -14.19
C ILE A 154 0.11 -16.35 -13.69
N PHE A 155 -0.30 -15.59 -12.66
CA PHE A 155 -1.66 -15.66 -12.11
C PHE A 155 -2.71 -15.18 -13.12
N PHE A 156 -2.39 -14.15 -13.91
CA PHE A 156 -3.31 -13.62 -14.91
C PHE A 156 -3.57 -14.61 -16.04
N TYR A 157 -2.56 -15.29 -16.56
CA TYR A 157 -2.74 -16.25 -17.67
C TYR A 157 -3.32 -17.58 -17.20
N SER A 158 -2.91 -18.06 -16.02
CA SER A 158 -3.42 -19.32 -15.44
C SER A 158 -4.79 -19.21 -14.78
N LYS A 159 -5.24 -17.98 -14.49
CA LYS A 159 -6.46 -17.70 -13.70
C LYS A 159 -6.45 -18.39 -12.34
N SER A 160 -5.28 -18.62 -11.73
CA SER A 160 -5.15 -19.23 -10.41
C SER A 160 -3.89 -18.73 -9.69
N LEU A 161 -3.75 -19.02 -8.40
CA LEU A 161 -2.54 -18.68 -7.64
C LEU A 161 -1.36 -19.62 -7.90
N LEU A 162 -1.44 -20.59 -8.82
CA LEU A 162 -0.38 -21.56 -9.18
C LEU A 162 0.70 -21.75 -8.10
N LEU A 163 0.28 -22.32 -6.97
CA LEU A 163 1.08 -22.40 -5.75
C LEU A 163 2.02 -23.62 -5.73
N ASP A 164 1.80 -24.55 -6.64
CA ASP A 164 2.39 -25.89 -6.70
C ASP A 164 2.88 -26.23 -8.12
N ALA A 165 3.06 -25.23 -8.98
CA ALA A 165 3.39 -25.48 -10.37
C ALA A 165 4.82 -26.02 -10.51
N PRO A 166 5.05 -27.06 -11.35
CA PRO A 166 6.36 -27.68 -11.47
C PRO A 166 7.42 -26.68 -11.91
N ALA A 167 8.56 -26.74 -11.23
CA ALA A 167 9.79 -25.99 -11.50
C ALA A 167 10.08 -25.80 -13.01
N LEU A 168 9.99 -26.90 -13.78
CA LEU A 168 10.34 -26.96 -15.19
C LEU A 168 9.37 -26.20 -16.12
N GLU A 169 8.17 -25.87 -15.66
CA GLU A 169 7.13 -25.23 -16.50
C GLU A 169 7.29 -23.69 -16.57
N PHE A 170 8.17 -23.10 -15.76
CA PHE A 170 8.38 -21.65 -15.71
C PHE A 170 9.81 -21.25 -16.07
N PHE A 171 9.94 -20.14 -16.79
CA PHE A 171 11.22 -19.54 -17.13
C PHE A 171 12.11 -19.39 -15.88
N GLY A 172 13.25 -20.09 -15.87
CA GLY A 172 14.21 -20.05 -14.77
C GLY A 172 14.06 -21.14 -13.70
N GLY A 173 13.24 -22.18 -13.94
CA GLY A 173 13.24 -23.41 -13.15
C GLY A 173 12.66 -23.30 -11.74
N ASN A 174 12.66 -22.13 -11.10
CA ASN A 174 12.17 -21.91 -9.73
C ASN A 174 11.53 -20.52 -9.58
N ALA A 175 11.01 -19.94 -10.67
CA ALA A 175 10.40 -18.61 -10.63
C ALA A 175 9.22 -18.53 -9.65
N VAL A 176 8.44 -19.61 -9.56
CA VAL A 176 7.30 -19.74 -8.64
C VAL A 176 7.76 -19.61 -7.19
N ASP A 177 8.82 -20.31 -6.78
CA ASP A 177 9.36 -20.22 -5.43
C ASP A 177 9.70 -18.77 -5.06
N ARG A 178 10.37 -18.05 -5.96
CA ARG A 178 10.73 -16.64 -5.76
C ARG A 178 9.50 -15.76 -5.48
N ILE A 179 8.43 -15.97 -6.25
CA ILE A 179 7.17 -15.22 -6.11
C ILE A 179 6.53 -15.49 -4.74
N LEU A 180 6.57 -16.75 -4.28
CA LEU A 180 5.92 -17.16 -3.04
C LEU A 180 6.68 -16.77 -1.77
N TYR A 181 7.99 -16.47 -1.86
CA TYR A 181 8.75 -16.00 -0.69
C TYR A 181 8.25 -14.66 -0.16
N TYR A 182 7.70 -13.79 -1.00
CA TYR A 182 7.18 -12.50 -0.60
C TYR A 182 5.65 -12.48 -0.50
N PRO A 183 5.09 -11.66 0.41
CA PRO A 183 3.66 -11.38 0.43
C PRO A 183 3.15 -10.87 -0.92
N LEU A 184 1.93 -11.28 -1.30
CA LEU A 184 1.44 -11.12 -2.66
C LEU A 184 0.71 -9.80 -2.93
N HIS A 185 0.72 -8.83 -2.01
CA HIS A 185 -0.04 -7.58 -2.19
C HIS A 185 0.27 -6.86 -3.52
N ASN A 186 1.54 -6.58 -3.82
CA ASN A 186 1.92 -5.89 -5.06
C ASN A 186 1.56 -6.73 -6.31
N THR A 187 1.87 -8.03 -6.26
CA THR A 187 1.53 -9.02 -7.30
C THR A 187 0.02 -9.06 -7.59
N LEU A 188 -0.82 -9.06 -6.55
CA LEU A 188 -2.28 -9.13 -6.68
C LEU A 188 -2.91 -7.81 -7.11
N LEU A 189 -2.31 -6.66 -6.79
CA LEU A 189 -2.72 -5.38 -7.38
C LEU A 189 -2.45 -5.37 -8.88
N GLN A 190 -1.31 -5.87 -9.33
CA GLN A 190 -1.03 -5.99 -10.77
C GLN A 190 -2.00 -6.97 -11.46
N LEU A 191 -2.31 -8.09 -10.82
CA LEU A 191 -3.33 -9.01 -11.32
C LEU A 191 -4.67 -8.28 -11.47
N TRP A 192 -5.12 -7.54 -10.43
CA TRP A 192 -6.36 -6.78 -10.46
C TRP A 192 -6.41 -5.78 -11.62
N MET A 193 -5.35 -4.98 -11.81
CA MET A 193 -5.26 -4.06 -12.94
C MET A 193 -5.37 -4.80 -14.29
N SER A 194 -4.67 -5.95 -14.42
CA SER A 194 -4.70 -6.76 -15.63
C SER A 194 -6.08 -7.36 -15.92
N LEU A 195 -6.82 -7.76 -14.87
CA LEU A 195 -8.19 -8.27 -15.01
C LEU A 195 -9.14 -7.22 -15.58
N TRP A 196 -9.02 -5.96 -15.15
CA TRP A 196 -9.81 -4.85 -15.69
C TRP A 196 -9.47 -4.51 -17.14
N MET A 197 -8.20 -4.65 -17.52
CA MET A 197 -7.76 -4.38 -18.89
C MET A 197 -8.02 -5.54 -19.86
N GLY A 198 -8.25 -6.75 -19.35
CA GLY A 198 -8.39 -7.97 -20.15
C GLY A 198 -7.07 -8.46 -20.77
N LYS A 199 -5.94 -7.80 -20.47
CA LYS A 199 -4.58 -8.15 -20.90
C LYS A 199 -3.57 -7.69 -19.84
N PHE A 200 -2.39 -8.30 -19.83
CA PHE A 200 -1.29 -7.84 -19.00
C PHE A 200 -0.47 -6.79 -19.77
N ASP A 201 -0.67 -5.51 -19.45
CA ASP A 201 0.01 -4.39 -20.09
C ASP A 201 1.06 -3.81 -19.12
N ASP A 202 2.35 -4.00 -19.43
CA ASP A 202 3.46 -3.66 -18.52
C ASP A 202 3.53 -2.17 -18.13
N VAL A 203 2.86 -1.27 -18.88
CA VAL A 203 2.80 0.15 -18.54
C VAL A 203 1.64 0.42 -17.59
N PHE A 204 0.42 0.00 -17.96
CA PHE A 204 -0.79 0.34 -17.22
C PHE A 204 -1.02 -0.54 -15.98
N VAL A 205 -0.38 -1.71 -15.90
CA VAL A 205 -0.52 -2.62 -14.76
C VAL A 205 0.03 -2.02 -13.46
N LYS A 206 0.98 -1.09 -13.54
CA LYS A 206 1.60 -0.40 -12.38
C LYS A 206 1.02 0.96 -12.06
N PHE A 207 -0.05 1.39 -12.74
CA PHE A 207 -0.59 2.75 -12.62
C PHE A 207 -1.19 3.06 -11.23
N PHE A 208 -1.34 2.07 -10.35
CA PHE A 208 -1.66 2.29 -8.93
C PHE A 208 -0.48 2.86 -8.12
N SER A 209 0.77 2.66 -8.54
CA SER A 209 1.98 3.10 -7.79
C SER A 209 2.00 4.61 -7.53
N PRO A 210 1.78 5.48 -8.54
CA PRO A 210 1.69 6.92 -8.31
C PRO A 210 0.49 7.32 -7.43
N VAL A 211 -0.54 6.49 -7.31
CA VAL A 211 -1.70 6.74 -6.43
C VAL A 211 -1.30 6.55 -4.96
N TYR A 212 -0.43 5.59 -4.63
CA TYR A 212 0.17 5.50 -3.28
C TYR A 212 0.95 6.76 -2.92
N CYS A 213 1.71 7.32 -3.87
CA CYS A 213 2.42 8.58 -3.68
C CYS A 213 1.42 9.71 -3.38
N LEU A 214 0.39 9.85 -4.22
CA LEU A 214 -0.65 10.86 -4.05
C LEU A 214 -1.33 10.74 -2.67
N SER A 215 -1.72 9.52 -2.27
CA SER A 215 -2.31 9.23 -0.95
C SER A 215 -1.41 9.70 0.19
N MET A 216 -0.12 9.40 0.11
CA MET A 216 0.87 9.82 1.11
C MET A 216 1.00 11.34 1.18
N ILE A 217 1.11 12.02 0.04
CA ILE A 217 1.21 13.49 -0.03
C ILE A 217 -0.04 14.16 0.55
N ILE A 218 -1.22 13.65 0.23
CA ILE A 218 -2.48 14.15 0.79
C ILE A 218 -2.48 14.04 2.32
N CYS A 219 -2.13 12.88 2.88
CA CYS A 219 -2.11 12.71 4.33
C CYS A 219 -1.05 13.58 5.00
N LEU A 220 0.18 13.61 4.47
CA LEU A 220 1.26 14.45 4.99
C LEU A 220 0.88 15.94 4.96
N TYR A 221 0.21 16.39 3.91
CA TYR A 221 -0.32 17.75 3.83
C TYR A 221 -1.24 18.05 5.01
N TYR A 222 -2.27 17.22 5.22
CA TYR A 222 -3.28 17.44 6.25
C TYR A 222 -2.75 17.38 7.67
N ILE A 223 -1.67 16.63 7.90
CA ILE A 223 -0.99 16.62 9.19
C ILE A 223 -0.13 17.87 9.35
N ALA A 224 0.69 18.20 8.35
CA ALA A 224 1.58 19.34 8.41
C ALA A 224 0.82 20.66 8.57
N ILE A 225 -0.33 20.85 7.92
CA ILE A 225 -1.10 22.10 8.10
C ILE A 225 -1.63 22.29 9.52
N ARG A 226 -1.87 21.21 10.27
CA ARG A 226 -2.34 21.30 11.67
C ARG A 226 -1.21 21.71 12.61
N GLU A 227 -0.01 21.21 12.35
CA GLU A 227 1.13 21.35 13.26
C GLU A 227 1.97 22.59 12.96
N ILE A 228 2.20 22.91 11.68
CA ILE A 228 3.15 23.95 11.26
C ILE A 228 2.55 24.98 10.29
N GLY A 229 1.27 24.87 9.95
CA GLY A 229 0.58 25.79 9.05
C GLY A 229 0.84 25.56 7.56
N LYS A 230 0.07 26.23 6.71
CA LYS A 230 -0.06 25.89 5.28
C LYS A 230 1.19 26.13 4.44
N LEU A 231 1.85 27.27 4.60
CA LEU A 231 3.04 27.60 3.79
C LEU A 231 4.17 26.60 4.05
N TYR A 232 4.44 26.31 5.34
CA TYR A 232 5.46 25.35 5.72
C TYR A 232 5.08 23.91 5.35
N ALA A 233 3.79 23.55 5.43
CA ALA A 233 3.31 22.28 4.91
C ALA A 233 3.59 22.13 3.40
N LEU A 234 3.28 23.15 2.59
CA LEU A 234 3.59 23.13 1.16
C LEU A 234 5.10 23.05 0.89
N ALA A 235 5.92 23.79 1.65
CA ALA A 235 7.37 23.72 1.52
C ALA A 235 7.91 22.32 1.86
N LEU A 236 7.42 21.71 2.95
CA LEU A 236 7.76 20.34 3.35
C LEU A 236 7.40 19.35 2.24
N LEU A 237 6.19 19.44 1.67
CA LEU A 237 5.77 18.55 0.57
C LEU A 237 6.60 18.76 -0.69
N ALA A 238 6.93 20.00 -1.03
CA ALA A 238 7.76 20.30 -2.18
C ALA A 238 9.15 19.69 -2.04
N ILE A 239 9.77 19.80 -0.86
CA ILE A 239 11.06 19.15 -0.55
C ILE A 239 10.92 17.63 -0.64
N PHE A 240 9.89 17.08 0.00
CA PHE A 240 9.65 15.63 0.05
C PHE A 240 9.43 15.03 -1.35
N LEU A 241 8.59 15.64 -2.18
CA LEU A 241 8.36 15.25 -3.58
C LEU A 241 9.57 15.47 -4.50
N SER A 242 10.48 16.36 -4.10
CA SER A 242 11.73 16.57 -4.84
C SER A 242 12.76 15.46 -4.61
N SER A 243 12.52 14.56 -3.65
CA SER A 243 13.35 13.36 -3.46
C SER A 243 13.34 12.50 -4.73
N PRO A 244 14.50 12.29 -5.39
CA PRO A 244 14.60 11.43 -6.57
C PRO A 244 14.19 10.00 -6.25
N LEU A 245 14.50 9.53 -5.03
CA LEU A 245 14.19 8.18 -4.59
C LEU A 245 12.68 7.95 -4.55
N LEU A 246 11.92 8.89 -3.99
CA LEU A 246 10.46 8.79 -3.93
C LEU A 246 9.84 8.78 -5.33
N SER A 247 10.30 9.67 -6.20
CA SER A 247 9.82 9.75 -7.59
C SER A 247 10.11 8.45 -8.34
N TYR A 248 11.33 7.92 -8.22
CA TYR A 248 11.72 6.66 -8.85
C TYR A 248 10.87 5.48 -8.38
N HIS A 249 10.67 5.35 -7.06
CA HIS A 249 9.86 4.29 -6.48
C HIS A 249 8.37 4.42 -6.80
N SER A 250 7.89 5.62 -7.11
CA SER A 250 6.50 5.89 -7.54
C SER A 250 6.24 5.63 -9.03
N ILE A 251 7.29 5.71 -9.84
CA ILE A 251 7.23 5.43 -11.29
C ILE A 251 7.32 3.93 -11.55
N GLU A 252 8.22 3.27 -10.82
CA GLU A 252 8.27 1.81 -10.75
C GLU A 252 7.32 1.31 -9.68
N MET A 253 7.14 -0.01 -9.59
CA MET A 253 6.28 -0.62 -8.57
C MET A 253 7.10 -1.43 -7.58
N TYR A 254 8.00 -0.73 -6.91
CA TYR A 254 8.69 -1.30 -5.77
C TYR A 254 7.73 -1.40 -4.58
N SER A 255 7.72 -2.54 -3.91
CA SER A 255 6.92 -2.74 -2.70
C SER A 255 7.37 -1.85 -1.54
N ASP A 256 8.61 -1.35 -1.57
CA ASP A 256 9.18 -0.42 -0.59
C ASP A 256 8.36 0.86 -0.41
N GLN A 257 7.83 1.43 -1.50
CA GLN A 257 6.97 2.60 -1.40
C GLN A 257 5.67 2.26 -0.71
N MET A 258 4.99 1.19 -1.13
CA MET A 258 3.73 0.74 -0.51
C MET A 258 3.94 0.46 0.98
N LEU A 259 5.01 -0.26 1.31
CA LEU A 259 5.40 -0.53 2.69
C LEU A 259 5.59 0.77 3.47
N GLY A 260 6.34 1.73 2.91
CA GLY A 260 6.54 3.06 3.51
C GLY A 260 5.22 3.80 3.76
N VAL A 261 4.28 3.76 2.81
CA VAL A 261 2.94 4.36 2.97
C VAL A 261 2.16 3.67 4.10
N TYR A 262 2.16 2.34 4.14
CA TYR A 262 1.45 1.60 5.18
C TYR A 262 2.04 1.83 6.57
N LEU A 263 3.37 1.84 6.71
CA LEU A 263 4.05 2.13 7.97
C LEU A 263 3.81 3.57 8.42
N LEU A 264 3.85 4.53 7.50
CA LEU A 264 3.53 5.92 7.77
C LEU A 264 2.09 6.04 8.28
N PHE A 265 1.12 5.44 7.59
CA PHE A 265 -0.29 5.55 7.95
C PHE A 265 -0.62 4.80 9.25
N ALA A 266 0.03 3.67 9.51
CA ALA A 266 -0.05 2.97 10.79
C ALA A 266 0.45 3.87 11.94
N SER A 267 1.62 4.48 11.75
CA SER A 267 2.25 5.36 12.75
C SER A 267 1.43 6.62 13.00
N LEU A 268 0.95 7.29 11.95
CA LEU A 268 0.11 8.47 12.05
C LEU A 268 -1.23 8.17 12.73
N SER A 269 -1.85 7.05 12.38
CA SER A 269 -3.08 6.59 13.05
C SER A 269 -2.81 6.31 14.52
N PHE A 270 -1.71 5.64 14.87
CA PHE A 270 -1.36 5.40 16.26
C PHE A 270 -1.09 6.70 17.04
N LEU A 271 -0.38 7.67 16.46
CA LEU A 271 -0.19 8.99 17.07
C LEU A 271 -1.52 9.72 17.31
N LYS A 272 -2.48 9.63 16.39
CA LYS A 272 -3.82 10.17 16.58
C LYS A 272 -4.62 9.41 17.63
N ALA A 273 -4.46 8.09 17.70
CA ALA A 273 -5.10 7.25 18.69
C ALA A 273 -4.66 7.62 20.12
N ILE A 274 -3.38 7.94 20.29
CA ILE A 274 -2.81 8.43 21.56
C ILE A 274 -3.44 9.78 21.96
N ARG A 275 -3.67 10.69 21.00
CA ARG A 275 -4.09 12.07 21.32
C ARG A 275 -5.60 12.25 21.47
N GLN A 276 -6.42 11.61 20.63
CA GLN A 276 -7.77 12.13 20.36
C GLN A 276 -8.88 11.09 20.21
N ASN A 277 -8.63 9.89 19.67
CA ASN A 277 -9.75 8.99 19.33
C ASN A 277 -9.36 7.51 19.13
N LEU A 278 -10.08 6.63 19.82
CA LEU A 278 -9.89 5.17 19.76
C LEU A 278 -10.16 4.57 18.38
N SER A 279 -10.98 5.22 17.54
CA SER A 279 -11.21 4.80 16.16
C SER A 279 -9.93 4.70 15.34
N PHE A 280 -8.86 5.40 15.71
CA PHE A 280 -7.58 5.28 15.01
C PHE A 280 -6.78 4.04 15.41
N CYS A 281 -7.07 3.38 16.54
CA CYS A 281 -6.42 2.13 16.92
C CYS A 281 -6.62 1.04 15.86
N ILE A 282 -7.86 0.89 15.37
CA ILE A 282 -8.17 -0.10 14.34
C ILE A 282 -7.52 0.23 12.99
N LEU A 283 -7.45 1.52 12.62
CA LEU A 283 -6.72 1.93 11.40
C LEU A 283 -5.22 1.67 11.53
N ALA A 284 -4.64 1.96 12.70
CA ALA A 284 -3.23 1.70 12.97
C ALA A 284 -2.91 0.20 12.83
N GLY A 285 -3.73 -0.66 13.43
CA GLY A 285 -3.66 -2.11 13.28
C GLY A 285 -3.85 -2.58 11.84
N ALA A 286 -4.84 -2.04 11.13
CA ALA A 286 -5.14 -2.42 9.75
C ALA A 286 -3.99 -2.07 8.80
N TYR A 287 -3.44 -0.86 8.86
CA TYR A 287 -2.29 -0.50 8.02
C TYR A 287 -1.02 -1.27 8.39
N ALA A 288 -0.78 -1.54 9.68
CA ALA A 288 0.35 -2.39 10.10
C ALA A 288 0.19 -3.84 9.60
N THR A 289 -1.03 -4.37 9.63
CA THR A 289 -1.37 -5.68 9.07
C THR A 289 -1.06 -5.72 7.57
N ILE A 290 -1.55 -4.74 6.81
CA ILE A 290 -1.32 -4.69 5.37
C ILE A 290 0.16 -4.44 5.05
N ALA A 291 0.91 -3.71 5.88
CA ALA A 291 2.36 -3.58 5.75
C ALA A 291 3.05 -4.96 5.78
N VAL A 292 2.69 -5.83 6.72
CA VAL A 292 3.19 -7.23 6.78
C VAL A 292 2.76 -8.04 5.56
N PHE A 293 1.57 -7.79 5.01
CA PHE A 293 1.13 -8.40 3.76
C PHE A 293 1.74 -7.76 2.50
N THR A 294 2.56 -6.72 2.64
CA THR A 294 3.20 -6.04 1.51
C THR A 294 4.62 -6.51 1.28
N LYS A 295 5.40 -6.68 2.36
CA LYS A 295 6.81 -7.09 2.31
C LYS A 295 7.18 -7.83 3.58
N ASN A 296 8.10 -8.79 3.51
CA ASN A 296 8.56 -9.54 4.69
C ASN A 296 9.30 -8.63 5.69
N GLU A 297 10.07 -7.68 5.18
CA GLU A 297 10.87 -6.71 5.93
C GLU A 297 9.98 -5.81 6.81
N ALA A 298 8.68 -5.74 6.53
CA ALA A 298 7.71 -5.04 7.36
C ALA A 298 7.71 -5.53 8.81
N LEU A 299 7.99 -6.82 9.05
CA LEU A 299 8.04 -7.37 10.41
C LEU A 299 9.08 -6.65 11.29
N PHE A 300 10.20 -6.19 10.70
CA PHE A 300 11.23 -5.44 11.40
C PHE A 300 10.70 -4.09 11.94
N PHE A 301 9.75 -3.48 11.25
CA PHE A 301 9.17 -2.19 11.65
C PHE A 301 7.89 -2.35 12.47
N VAL A 302 7.06 -3.33 12.13
CA VAL A 302 5.76 -3.58 12.77
C VAL A 302 5.95 -4.15 14.18
N LEU A 303 6.97 -4.99 14.42
CA LEU A 303 7.19 -5.55 15.76
C LEU A 303 7.55 -4.46 16.80
N PRO A 304 8.54 -3.56 16.58
CA PRO A 304 8.78 -2.43 17.47
C PRO A 304 7.56 -1.49 17.62
N PHE A 305 6.79 -1.30 16.56
CA PHE A 305 5.53 -0.54 16.60
C PHE A 305 4.51 -1.19 17.55
N LEU A 306 4.29 -2.50 17.44
CA LEU A 306 3.38 -3.24 18.32
C LEU A 306 3.86 -3.24 19.77
N LEU A 307 5.17 -3.43 20.00
CA LEU A 307 5.76 -3.33 21.33
C LEU A 307 5.56 -1.95 21.93
N SER A 308 5.74 -0.89 21.14
CA SER A 308 5.50 0.50 21.58
C SER A 308 4.02 0.72 21.93
N ALA A 309 3.09 0.18 21.14
CA ALA A 309 1.66 0.24 21.43
C ALA A 309 1.31 -0.53 22.73
N ILE A 310 1.86 -1.73 22.91
CA ILE A 310 1.66 -2.52 24.13
C ILE A 310 2.20 -1.77 25.35
N VAL A 311 3.42 -1.23 25.28
CA VAL A 311 4.04 -0.49 26.38
C VAL A 311 3.24 0.78 26.70
N TYR A 312 2.85 1.55 25.69
CA TYR A 312 2.07 2.77 25.86
C TYR A 312 0.73 2.48 26.56
N PHE A 313 -0.07 1.56 26.02
CA PHE A 313 -1.35 1.21 26.62
C PHE A 313 -1.20 0.47 27.94
N ARG A 314 -0.05 -0.20 28.20
CA ARG A 314 0.29 -0.80 29.50
C ARG A 314 0.63 0.26 30.56
N HIS A 315 1.30 1.34 30.19
CA HIS A 315 1.63 2.42 31.11
C HIS A 315 0.39 3.26 31.44
N ASP A 316 -0.47 3.51 30.45
CA ASP A 316 -1.72 4.25 30.64
C ASP A 316 -2.82 3.43 31.37
N LEU A 317 -2.53 2.17 31.74
CA LEU A 317 -3.48 1.25 32.40
C LEU A 317 -4.02 1.75 33.75
N ASN A 318 -3.34 2.69 34.39
CA ASN A 318 -3.72 3.22 35.70
C ASN A 318 -4.87 4.25 35.63
N LYS A 319 -5.32 4.67 34.43
CA LYS A 319 -6.28 5.78 34.29
C LYS A 319 -7.58 5.50 33.52
N SER A 320 -7.76 4.38 32.81
CA SER A 320 -8.97 4.18 31.97
C SER A 320 -9.43 2.72 31.78
N ARG A 321 -10.74 2.48 31.87
CA ARG A 321 -11.41 1.19 31.57
C ARG A 321 -11.33 0.77 30.09
N GLY A 322 -10.96 1.66 29.16
CA GLY A 322 -10.94 1.39 27.70
C GLY A 322 -9.68 0.70 27.14
N LYS A 323 -8.69 0.40 27.98
CA LYS A 323 -7.34 0.00 27.57
C LYS A 323 -7.24 -1.28 26.72
N TYR A 324 -7.92 -2.36 27.13
CA TYR A 324 -7.86 -3.63 26.43
C TYR A 324 -8.57 -3.54 25.08
N VAL A 325 -9.65 -2.76 24.99
CA VAL A 325 -10.36 -2.51 23.74
C VAL A 325 -9.44 -1.83 22.72
N ASN A 326 -8.59 -0.91 23.16
CA ASN A 326 -7.64 -0.22 22.28
C ASN A 326 -6.56 -1.16 21.74
N LEU A 327 -5.96 -1.95 22.63
CA LEU A 327 -4.95 -2.92 22.24
C LEU A 327 -5.55 -4.00 21.33
N ILE A 328 -6.73 -4.53 21.68
CA ILE A 328 -7.46 -5.49 20.84
C ILE A 328 -7.80 -4.85 19.48
N SER A 329 -8.16 -3.57 19.43
CA SER A 329 -8.44 -2.89 18.15
C SER A 329 -7.21 -2.80 17.25
N ILE A 330 -6.00 -2.66 17.81
CA ILE A 330 -4.74 -2.72 17.03
C ILE A 330 -4.41 -4.14 16.60
N LEU A 331 -4.63 -5.13 17.48
CA LEU A 331 -4.23 -6.51 17.23
C LEU A 331 -5.23 -7.29 16.37
N ALA A 332 -6.53 -7.00 16.45
CA ALA A 332 -7.58 -7.74 15.74
C ALA A 332 -7.38 -7.76 14.21
N PRO A 333 -6.97 -6.68 13.54
CA PRO A 333 -6.67 -6.73 12.11
C PRO A 333 -5.60 -7.77 11.71
N PHE A 334 -4.66 -8.12 12.59
CA PHE A 334 -3.63 -9.12 12.30
C PHE A 334 -4.20 -10.52 12.09
N LEU A 335 -5.42 -10.80 12.55
CA LEU A 335 -6.12 -12.06 12.26
C LEU A 335 -6.32 -12.26 10.74
N ALA A 336 -6.40 -11.17 9.96
CA ALA A 336 -6.49 -11.26 8.50
C ALA A 336 -5.20 -11.81 7.84
N LEU A 337 -4.07 -11.84 8.54
CA LEU A 337 -2.82 -12.46 8.05
C LEU A 337 -2.74 -13.95 8.34
N LEU A 338 -3.63 -14.50 9.16
CA LEU A 338 -3.59 -15.92 9.51
C LEU A 338 -3.54 -16.83 8.26
N PRO A 339 -4.33 -16.61 7.19
CA PRO A 339 -4.24 -17.39 5.96
C PRO A 339 -2.85 -17.33 5.30
N TRP A 340 -2.21 -16.16 5.29
CA TRP A 340 -0.86 -15.98 4.74
C TRP A 340 0.20 -16.71 5.55
N PHE A 341 0.12 -16.62 6.89
CA PHE A 341 1.04 -17.33 7.77
C PHE A 341 0.88 -18.85 7.68
N LEU A 342 -0.35 -19.35 7.68
CA LEU A 342 -0.64 -20.78 7.51
C LEU A 342 -0.17 -21.27 6.14
N PHE A 343 -0.39 -20.48 5.08
CA PHE A 343 0.15 -20.76 3.76
C PHE A 343 1.67 -20.90 3.79
N LYS A 344 2.40 -19.93 4.37
CA LYS A 344 3.86 -20.02 4.49
C LYS A 344 4.32 -21.25 5.26
N VAL A 345 3.68 -21.56 6.39
CA VAL A 345 4.03 -22.72 7.21
C VAL A 345 3.79 -24.03 6.45
N HIS A 346 2.64 -24.16 5.77
CA HIS A 346 2.28 -25.37 5.03
C HIS A 346 3.27 -25.68 3.90
N TYR A 347 3.73 -24.65 3.17
CA TYR A 347 4.68 -24.80 2.07
C TYR A 347 6.17 -24.70 2.50
N GLY A 348 6.44 -24.60 3.81
CA GLY A 348 7.82 -24.48 4.32
C GLY A 348 8.55 -23.21 3.86
N LEU A 349 7.80 -22.13 3.59
CA LEU A 349 8.33 -20.85 3.12
C LEU A 349 8.85 -20.03 4.29
N GLY A 350 10.11 -19.60 4.22
CA GLY A 350 10.73 -18.76 5.26
C GLY A 350 10.13 -17.36 5.34
N PHE A 351 10.24 -16.72 6.51
CA PHE A 351 9.81 -15.33 6.72
C PHE A 351 10.88 -14.29 6.35
N LEU A 352 12.16 -14.67 6.34
CA LEU A 352 13.29 -13.75 6.14
C LEU A 352 14.03 -13.94 4.81
N GLY A 353 13.40 -14.54 3.80
CA GLY A 353 13.84 -14.52 2.40
C GLY A 353 15.18 -15.20 2.03
N GLN A 354 16.03 -15.61 2.98
CA GLN A 354 17.44 -15.90 2.66
C GLN A 354 17.93 -17.34 2.84
N SER A 355 17.28 -18.20 3.64
CA SER A 355 17.94 -19.46 4.04
C SER A 355 18.08 -20.49 2.93
N ARG A 356 17.20 -20.51 1.92
CA ARG A 356 17.28 -21.45 0.79
C ARG A 356 18.04 -20.90 -0.43
N TRP A 357 17.89 -19.61 -0.73
CA TRP A 357 18.57 -18.99 -1.87
C TRP A 357 20.09 -18.99 -1.72
N LEU A 358 20.62 -18.69 -0.52
CA LEU A 358 22.05 -18.77 -0.27
C LEU A 358 22.58 -20.21 -0.44
N ARG A 359 21.78 -21.21 -0.05
CA ARG A 359 22.15 -22.61 -0.22
C ARG A 359 22.18 -23.01 -1.70
N TRP A 360 21.20 -22.56 -2.48
CA TRP A 360 21.10 -22.88 -3.91
C TRP A 360 22.15 -22.17 -4.77
N SER A 361 22.46 -20.89 -4.48
CA SER A 361 23.56 -20.20 -5.17
C SER A 361 24.90 -20.85 -4.88
N HIS A 362 25.10 -21.37 -3.67
CA HIS A 362 26.29 -22.16 -3.36
C HIS A 362 26.30 -23.48 -4.13
N GLU A 363 25.20 -24.24 -4.14
CA GLU A 363 25.12 -25.54 -4.84
C GLU A 363 25.35 -25.41 -6.35
N LEU A 364 24.71 -24.47 -7.04
CA LEU A 364 24.94 -24.24 -8.47
C LEU A 364 26.34 -23.72 -8.78
N TYR A 365 26.88 -22.85 -7.92
CA TYR A 365 28.26 -22.40 -8.09
C TYR A 365 29.20 -23.60 -7.91
N PHE A 366 28.98 -24.48 -6.94
CA PHE A 366 29.79 -25.67 -6.78
C PHE A 366 29.63 -26.68 -7.92
N GLU A 367 28.42 -26.93 -8.43
CA GLU A 367 28.21 -27.84 -9.57
C GLU A 367 28.81 -27.30 -10.87
N TYR A 368 28.63 -26.00 -11.15
CA TYR A 368 29.19 -25.39 -12.36
C TYR A 368 30.73 -25.39 -12.33
N TYR A 369 31.33 -25.12 -11.17
CA TYR A 369 32.80 -25.15 -11.03
C TYR A 369 33.36 -26.57 -10.87
N ALA A 370 32.60 -27.54 -10.35
CA ALA A 370 33.03 -28.93 -10.26
C ALA A 370 33.05 -29.65 -11.63
N HIS A 371 32.33 -29.14 -12.62
CA HIS A 371 32.24 -29.73 -13.96
C HIS A 371 32.89 -28.91 -15.08
N SER A 372 33.53 -27.78 -14.78
CA SER A 372 34.37 -27.06 -15.74
C SER A 372 35.77 -27.70 -15.80
N PRO A 373 36.17 -28.39 -16.88
CA PRO A 373 37.46 -29.10 -16.97
C PRO A 373 38.68 -28.17 -17.09
N ASP A 374 38.47 -26.85 -17.16
CA ASP A 374 39.52 -25.87 -17.44
C ASP A 374 39.75 -24.93 -16.26
N THR A 375 40.47 -25.44 -15.25
CA THR A 375 40.99 -24.62 -14.13
C THR A 375 42.29 -23.88 -14.49
N SER A 376 42.69 -23.88 -15.76
CA SER A 376 43.98 -23.33 -16.22
C SER A 376 43.98 -21.82 -16.49
N LEU A 377 42.82 -21.14 -16.45
CA LEU A 377 42.67 -19.74 -16.92
C LEU A 377 42.63 -18.65 -15.84
N TRP A 378 42.88 -18.95 -14.56
CA TRP A 378 42.72 -17.97 -13.47
C TRP A 378 43.93 -17.80 -12.54
N SER A 379 45.15 -17.88 -13.08
CA SER A 379 46.33 -17.29 -12.43
C SER A 379 46.51 -15.84 -12.88
N PHE A 380 45.90 -14.90 -12.15
CA PHE A 380 46.21 -13.47 -12.19
C PHE A 380 46.29 -12.90 -10.78
#